data_AF-A0A948G850-F1
#
_entry.id   AF-A0A948G850-F1
#
_cell.length_a   1.000
_cell.length_b   1.000
_cell.length_c   1.000
_cell.angle_alpha   90.00
_cell.angle_beta   90.00
_cell.angle_gamma   90.00
#
_symmetry.space_group_name_H-M   'P 1'
#
loop_
_entity.id
_entity.type
_entity.pdbx_description
1 polymer ?
#
loop_
_entity_poly.entity_id
_entity_poly.type
_entity_poly.pdbx_seq_one_letter_code
_entity_poly.pdbx_strand_id
1 'polypeptide(L)'
;MVPKAIFKACMGLLFMLMCESLMFAFVFGGCARGKTDEQLLAQEGDVLGANLLCKAGKIDYPIDEAAMFDIYNGRAFYTDGNHLGYDIELPEGEAVRSIGCGVLRFYGPASGYGELVAVVEYQLEYPATVVNGEGNTVSISTFLAIYGHLRKSQERDGQALPFRVGDMVACGDVLGYVNDDAHNGDGAEHLHLGIRLQSAATAKSVDAKWFRGYDEKPSQLKWFADPAKFLAALTMSAAESVWHPSGAVLLASDGRYWMVGFGGARQLISSQTVARERLNARAVPASDKEMNCLYDDGSFMSPRANSKLVKFNDASTVYEYAGKWPGEWRMAFINYEAFLSWGWNDAEIELRPADDRPSFFAHSEDRGLRLIRDGSLVKSESASEVSAVSSGMRLPIFDWETFLSLGYSANNITLLPQETIAAVAGPHGYTITPDYLSLCGVYGGGGFGVGGYGGAGPGAGGSDVGGDFGNGGNGPDGGNSGAGGSGAAGNNGGNGGSGASSPGLLPQGKVLFEYVGPKLAGTSEFQAMWDPPGPAFVDWVPSTFALCPDVVPNDGLLSCLLDMPSGTKNFEFQVHLPDGSWWGDMSYDPQGGKGKTIGTVKLTNAQGNIPYVQKSNGTGPYYTNGYVALVP
;
A
#
# COMPACT_ATOMS: atom_id res chain seq x y z
N MET A 1 39.60 64.73 -0.29
CA MET A 1 40.00 64.75 1.13
C MET A 1 40.44 63.33 1.51
N VAL A 2 41.64 63.22 2.06
CA VAL A 2 42.39 62.01 2.53
C VAL A 2 42.18 61.93 4.07
N PRO A 3 42.21 60.78 4.81
CA PRO A 3 43.27 59.72 4.84
C PRO A 3 42.79 58.25 4.88
N LYS A 4 43.49 57.24 4.30
CA LYS A 4 44.82 56.60 4.53
C LYS A 4 44.89 55.52 5.63
N ALA A 5 45.11 54.27 5.21
CA ALA A 5 45.97 53.19 5.78
C ALA A 5 46.00 52.05 4.72
N ILE A 6 47.05 51.72 3.94
CA ILE A 6 48.42 51.17 4.15
C ILE A 6 48.38 49.85 4.97
N PHE A 7 48.69 48.63 4.44
CA PHE A 7 50.00 48.09 4.01
C PHE A 7 49.94 46.76 3.19
N LYS A 8 50.82 46.66 2.17
CA LYS A 8 51.46 45.58 1.33
C LYS A 8 51.09 44.08 1.55
N ALA A 9 50.92 43.19 0.56
CA ALA A 9 51.60 42.82 -0.72
C ALA A 9 52.73 41.76 -0.62
N CYS A 10 52.55 40.60 -1.30
CA CYS A 10 53.49 39.81 -2.14
C CYS A 10 52.96 38.36 -2.32
N MET A 11 52.57 37.88 -3.51
CA MET A 11 53.36 37.38 -4.67
C MET A 11 54.10 36.06 -4.41
N GLY A 12 53.80 35.01 -5.19
CA GLY A 12 54.62 33.78 -5.23
C GLY A 12 53.95 32.57 -5.89
N LEU A 13 54.18 32.42 -7.20
CA LEU A 13 53.74 31.35 -8.08
C LEU A 13 54.82 30.22 -8.10
N LEU A 14 54.39 28.98 -8.40
CA LEU A 14 55.07 28.00 -9.28
C LEU A 14 56.02 26.89 -8.72
N PHE A 15 55.63 25.64 -9.02
CA PHE A 15 56.41 24.46 -9.51
C PHE A 15 57.04 23.37 -8.60
N MET A 16 56.72 22.12 -9.01
CA MET A 16 57.46 20.83 -9.01
C MET A 16 57.80 20.11 -7.68
N LEU A 17 57.34 18.86 -7.44
CA LEU A 17 57.67 17.51 -7.99
C LEU A 17 58.78 16.78 -7.21
N MET A 18 58.52 15.50 -6.88
CA MET A 18 59.46 14.42 -6.46
C MET A 18 60.03 14.51 -5.03
N CYS A 19 60.39 13.46 -4.30
CA CYS A 19 60.24 11.99 -4.28
C CYS A 19 60.94 11.51 -2.98
N GLU A 20 60.67 10.29 -2.51
CA GLU A 20 61.48 9.49 -1.54
C GLU A 20 61.61 9.99 -0.08
N SER A 21 61.21 9.26 0.98
CA SER A 21 61.55 7.92 1.50
C SER A 21 62.48 7.99 2.73
N LEU A 22 62.16 7.13 3.71
CA LEU A 22 63.01 6.50 4.73
C LEU A 22 63.15 7.07 6.17
N MET A 23 62.71 6.19 7.09
CA MET A 23 63.31 5.76 8.38
C MET A 23 63.17 6.61 9.65
N PHE A 24 62.46 6.06 10.64
CA PHE A 24 62.90 5.87 12.04
C PHE A 24 62.06 4.71 12.62
N ALA A 25 62.60 3.50 12.76
CA ALA A 25 63.42 2.96 13.86
C ALA A 25 62.60 2.30 14.99
N PHE A 26 62.93 1.02 15.19
CA PHE A 26 62.47 0.05 16.17
C PHE A 26 62.64 0.49 17.64
N VAL A 27 61.71 0.02 18.50
CA VAL A 27 62.02 -0.40 19.88
C VAL A 27 61.42 -1.79 20.11
N PHE A 28 62.28 -2.71 20.56
CA PHE A 28 61.99 -4.10 20.91
C PHE A 28 61.19 -4.24 22.21
N GLY A 29 60.42 -5.32 22.33
CA GLY A 29 60.14 -5.93 23.63
C GLY A 29 59.02 -6.97 23.64
N GLY A 30 59.38 -8.26 23.76
CA GLY A 30 58.55 -9.24 24.47
C GLY A 30 58.12 -10.48 23.68
N CYS A 31 58.85 -11.58 23.87
CA CYS A 31 58.50 -12.92 23.40
C CYS A 31 57.22 -13.45 24.05
N ALA A 32 56.27 -13.93 23.25
CA ALA A 32 55.26 -14.89 23.69
C ALA A 32 54.98 -15.92 22.56
N ARG A 33 54.84 -17.18 22.99
CA ARG A 33 54.74 -18.42 22.20
C ARG A 33 53.56 -18.42 21.22
N GLY A 34 53.79 -19.12 20.12
CA GLY A 34 52.95 -19.18 18.93
C GLY A 34 51.50 -19.60 19.17
N LYS A 35 50.63 -18.90 18.45
CA LYS A 35 49.29 -19.35 18.07
C LYS A 35 49.33 -19.62 16.57
N THR A 36 48.66 -20.68 16.15
CA THR A 36 48.52 -21.09 14.76
C THR A 36 47.84 -19.99 13.93
N ASP A 37 48.17 -19.92 12.64
CA ASP A 37 47.67 -18.93 11.65
C ASP A 37 46.14 -18.87 11.51
N GLU A 38 45.41 -19.79 12.14
CA GLU A 38 43.95 -19.87 12.14
C GLU A 38 43.29 -18.97 13.20
N GLN A 39 44.03 -18.47 14.20
CA GLN A 39 43.48 -17.57 15.25
C GLN A 39 43.79 -16.09 15.05
N LEU A 40 44.65 -15.71 14.10
CA LEU A 40 44.95 -14.31 13.79
C LEU A 40 43.94 -13.66 12.81
N LEU A 41 43.10 -14.46 12.13
CA LEU A 41 42.02 -13.95 11.27
C LEU A 41 40.72 -13.63 12.02
N ALA A 42 40.64 -13.90 13.33
CA ALA A 42 39.43 -13.69 14.14
C ALA A 42 39.42 -12.38 14.95
N GLN A 43 40.53 -11.61 14.96
CA GLN A 43 40.69 -10.48 15.87
C GLN A 43 41.02 -9.11 15.24
N GLU A 44 41.18 -9.05 13.92
CA GLU A 44 41.32 -7.79 13.18
C GLU A 44 40.14 -7.63 12.21
N GLY A 45 39.13 -6.82 12.57
CA GLY A 45 38.06 -6.49 11.63
C GLY A 45 36.73 -5.97 12.15
N ASP A 46 36.55 -5.73 13.46
CA ASP A 46 35.31 -5.11 13.99
C ASP A 46 35.36 -3.56 13.98
N VAL A 47 36.33 -2.99 13.24
CA VAL A 47 36.56 -1.54 13.09
C VAL A 47 36.14 -1.03 11.70
N LEU A 48 35.52 -1.86 10.86
CA LEU A 48 34.79 -1.36 9.69
C LEU A 48 33.41 -0.85 10.11
N GLY A 49 33.40 0.22 10.92
CA GLY A 49 32.31 1.19 10.98
C GLY A 49 32.15 2.00 9.69
N ALA A 50 32.54 1.41 8.55
CA ALA A 50 32.25 1.93 7.24
C ALA A 50 30.76 1.65 6.99
N ASN A 51 29.98 2.71 6.81
CA ASN A 51 28.75 2.64 6.04
C ASN A 51 29.00 1.67 4.87
N LEU A 52 28.27 0.54 4.80
CA LEU A 52 28.28 -0.26 3.59
C LEU A 52 27.92 0.72 2.46
N LEU A 53 28.91 1.04 1.62
CA LEU A 53 28.77 2.08 0.62
C LEU A 53 27.75 1.71 -0.46
N CYS A 54 27.31 0.45 -0.50
CA CYS A 54 26.13 0.08 -1.24
C CYS A 54 25.09 -0.59 -0.33
N LYS A 55 23.88 -0.06 -0.41
CA LYS A 55 22.68 -0.74 0.04
C LYS A 55 22.05 -1.45 -1.15
N ALA A 56 21.53 -2.64 -0.95
CA ALA A 56 20.78 -3.38 -1.95
C ALA A 56 19.38 -2.76 -2.10
N GLY A 57 19.26 -1.79 -3.01
CA GLY A 57 17.98 -1.22 -3.44
C GLY A 57 17.27 -2.08 -4.50
N LYS A 58 18.01 -3.00 -5.14
CA LYS A 58 17.48 -4.04 -6.03
C LYS A 58 18.01 -5.39 -5.58
N ILE A 59 17.12 -6.38 -5.53
CA ILE A 59 17.44 -7.79 -5.37
C ILE A 59 17.05 -8.52 -6.65
N ASP A 60 17.90 -9.44 -7.10
CA ASP A 60 17.74 -10.26 -8.30
C ASP A 60 17.85 -11.74 -7.94
N TYR A 61 17.69 -12.63 -8.92
CA TYR A 61 17.97 -14.05 -8.74
C TYR A 61 19.46 -14.35 -9.00
N PRO A 62 20.05 -15.33 -8.30
CA PRO A 62 21.47 -15.66 -8.51
C PRO A 62 21.74 -16.40 -9.83
N ILE A 63 20.66 -16.81 -10.48
CA ILE A 63 20.55 -17.50 -11.77
C ILE A 63 19.24 -17.00 -12.43
N ASP A 64 18.83 -17.57 -13.56
CA ASP A 64 17.52 -17.28 -14.14
C ASP A 64 16.38 -17.67 -13.19
N GLU A 65 15.36 -16.81 -13.03
CA GLU A 65 14.21 -17.04 -12.14
C GLU A 65 13.52 -18.39 -12.39
N ALA A 66 13.37 -18.77 -13.66
CA ALA A 66 12.74 -20.04 -14.01
C ALA A 66 13.51 -21.25 -13.46
N ALA A 67 14.84 -21.19 -13.48
CA ALA A 67 15.71 -22.27 -13.02
C ALA A 67 15.72 -22.41 -11.49
N MET A 68 15.36 -21.38 -10.73
CA MET A 68 15.24 -21.46 -9.26
C MET A 68 14.25 -22.52 -8.78
N PHE A 69 13.33 -22.95 -9.64
CA PHE A 69 12.31 -23.94 -9.34
C PHE A 69 12.67 -25.36 -9.79
N ASP A 70 13.82 -25.55 -10.45
CA ASP A 70 14.36 -26.85 -10.80
C ASP A 70 15.07 -27.45 -9.58
N ILE A 71 14.28 -27.95 -8.63
CA ILE A 71 14.79 -28.40 -7.32
C ILE A 71 15.47 -29.77 -7.42
N TYR A 72 16.78 -29.79 -7.14
CA TYR A 72 17.59 -31.00 -7.08
C TYR A 72 17.04 -31.99 -6.05
N ASN A 73 16.61 -33.16 -6.53
CA ASN A 73 16.05 -34.25 -5.69
C ASN A 73 14.93 -33.81 -4.72
N GLY A 74 14.18 -32.74 -5.04
CA GLY A 74 13.13 -32.21 -4.16
C GLY A 74 13.64 -31.60 -2.85
N ARG A 75 14.94 -31.31 -2.75
CA ARG A 75 15.60 -30.69 -1.59
C ARG A 75 15.39 -29.17 -1.55
N ALA A 76 14.12 -28.76 -1.50
CA ALA A 76 13.75 -27.38 -1.21
C ALA A 76 13.87 -27.08 0.30
N PHE A 77 13.53 -25.86 0.70
CA PHE A 77 13.65 -25.42 2.09
C PHE A 77 12.80 -26.29 3.02
N TYR A 78 13.49 -26.96 3.95
CA TYR A 78 12.94 -27.78 5.02
C TYR A 78 12.02 -28.93 4.56
N THR A 79 12.10 -29.36 3.30
CA THR A 79 11.25 -30.46 2.78
C THR A 79 11.57 -31.82 3.39
N ASP A 80 12.83 -32.04 3.74
CA ASP A 80 13.34 -33.22 4.45
C ASP A 80 13.35 -33.04 5.99
N GLY A 81 12.86 -31.90 6.48
CA GLY A 81 12.77 -31.57 7.90
C GLY A 81 14.06 -31.04 8.52
N ASN A 82 15.12 -30.79 7.75
CA ASN A 82 16.31 -30.10 8.25
C ASN A 82 17.09 -29.29 7.19
N HIS A 83 16.74 -29.28 5.91
CA HIS A 83 17.47 -28.50 4.91
C HIS A 83 17.19 -27.00 5.03
N LEU A 84 18.23 -26.16 5.16
CA LEU A 84 18.15 -24.71 5.38
C LEU A 84 18.46 -23.89 4.11
N GLY A 85 18.03 -24.39 2.95
CA GLY A 85 18.20 -23.72 1.67
C GLY A 85 17.43 -24.41 0.56
N TYR A 86 17.72 -23.99 -0.68
CA TYR A 86 17.28 -24.66 -1.90
C TYR A 86 18.50 -25.29 -2.55
N ASP A 87 18.41 -26.56 -2.91
CA ASP A 87 19.34 -27.16 -3.85
C ASP A 87 18.73 -27.09 -5.24
N ILE A 88 19.35 -26.30 -6.11
CA ILE A 88 18.86 -25.98 -7.44
C ILE A 88 19.70 -26.77 -8.45
N GLU A 89 19.06 -27.65 -9.20
CA GLU A 89 19.70 -28.49 -10.21
C GLU A 89 20.23 -27.62 -11.34
N LEU A 90 21.55 -27.60 -11.51
CA LEU A 90 22.24 -26.77 -12.48
C LEU A 90 23.42 -27.55 -13.05
N PRO A 91 23.76 -27.35 -14.33
CA PRO A 91 24.91 -28.04 -14.92
C PRO A 91 26.23 -27.53 -14.33
N GLU A 92 27.25 -28.38 -14.35
CA GLU A 92 28.62 -28.01 -14.02
C GLU A 92 29.05 -26.76 -14.79
N GLY A 93 29.71 -25.81 -14.10
CA GLY A 93 30.25 -24.61 -14.72
C GLY A 93 29.23 -23.50 -14.98
N GLU A 94 27.96 -23.69 -14.60
CA GLU A 94 26.95 -22.63 -14.63
C GLU A 94 27.34 -21.48 -13.71
N ALA A 95 27.15 -20.23 -14.15
CA ALA A 95 27.62 -19.06 -13.41
C ALA A 95 26.60 -18.64 -12.34
N VAL A 96 27.04 -18.57 -11.08
CA VAL A 96 26.21 -18.15 -9.95
C VAL A 96 26.56 -16.72 -9.58
N ARG A 97 25.55 -15.86 -9.53
CA ARG A 97 25.70 -14.40 -9.40
C ARG A 97 25.23 -13.88 -8.04
N SER A 98 25.77 -12.74 -7.64
CA SER A 98 25.27 -12.03 -6.47
C SER A 98 23.89 -11.44 -6.74
N ILE A 99 22.93 -11.72 -5.84
CA ILE A 99 21.56 -11.20 -5.92
C ILE A 99 21.44 -9.70 -5.71
N GLY A 100 22.48 -9.00 -5.26
CA GLY A 100 22.40 -7.59 -4.92
C GLY A 100 23.78 -7.00 -4.68
N CYS A 101 23.84 -5.74 -4.27
CA CYS A 101 25.11 -5.20 -3.80
C CYS A 101 25.36 -5.55 -2.33
N GLY A 102 26.53 -6.11 -2.01
CA GLY A 102 26.83 -6.62 -0.67
C GLY A 102 28.33 -6.78 -0.39
N VAL A 103 28.65 -7.41 0.75
CA VAL A 103 30.03 -7.69 1.19
C VAL A 103 30.23 -9.19 1.35
N LEU A 104 31.30 -9.73 0.76
CA LEU A 104 31.70 -11.12 0.98
C LEU A 104 32.19 -11.33 2.41
N ARG A 105 31.44 -12.07 3.22
CA ARG A 105 31.76 -12.41 4.62
C ARG A 105 32.46 -13.75 4.78
N PHE A 106 32.34 -14.63 3.79
CA PHE A 106 33.10 -15.87 3.67
C PHE A 106 33.28 -16.22 2.19
N TYR A 107 34.45 -16.73 1.82
CA TYR A 107 34.77 -17.10 0.43
C TYR A 107 35.88 -18.16 0.36
N GLY A 108 35.51 -19.44 0.51
CA GLY A 108 36.46 -20.55 0.56
C GLY A 108 35.79 -21.92 0.72
N PRO A 109 36.55 -23.00 0.93
CA PRO A 109 35.99 -24.34 1.12
C PRO A 109 35.29 -24.46 2.49
N ALA A 110 34.23 -25.26 2.55
CA ALA A 110 33.55 -25.61 3.80
C ALA A 110 33.01 -27.04 3.76
N SER A 111 33.07 -27.73 4.90
CA SER A 111 32.55 -29.10 5.02
C SER A 111 31.08 -29.16 4.63
N GLY A 112 30.76 -30.04 3.68
CA GLY A 112 29.40 -30.21 3.15
C GLY A 112 28.99 -29.22 2.06
N TYR A 113 29.85 -28.27 1.65
CA TYR A 113 29.57 -27.31 0.57
C TYR A 113 30.56 -27.40 -0.61
N GLY A 114 31.53 -28.31 -0.55
CA GLY A 114 32.54 -28.48 -1.59
C GLY A 114 33.70 -27.47 -1.50
N GLU A 115 34.33 -27.22 -2.65
CA GLU A 115 35.56 -26.42 -2.76
C GLU A 115 35.35 -24.92 -2.51
N LEU A 116 34.14 -24.42 -2.74
CA LEU A 116 33.79 -23.02 -2.54
C LEU A 116 32.35 -22.87 -2.03
N VAL A 117 32.23 -22.10 -0.95
CA VAL A 117 31.01 -21.40 -0.57
C VAL A 117 31.29 -19.91 -0.52
N ALA A 118 30.37 -19.12 -1.09
CA ALA A 118 30.36 -17.67 -0.96
C ALA A 118 29.23 -17.28 0.00
N VAL A 119 29.54 -16.50 1.04
CA VAL A 119 28.53 -15.93 1.93
C VAL A 119 28.58 -14.43 1.80
N VAL A 120 27.51 -13.83 1.27
CA VAL A 120 27.42 -12.39 1.04
C VAL A 120 26.42 -11.80 2.02
N GLU A 121 26.84 -10.74 2.73
CA GLU A 121 25.94 -9.92 3.54
C GLU A 121 25.41 -8.75 2.72
N TYR A 122 24.08 -8.60 2.73
CA TYR A 122 23.38 -7.49 2.11
C TYR A 122 22.82 -6.58 3.19
N GLN A 123 22.89 -5.28 2.96
CA GLN A 123 22.14 -4.28 3.71
C GLN A 123 21.07 -3.71 2.79
N LEU A 124 19.80 -3.85 3.16
CA LEU A 124 18.69 -3.32 2.38
C LEU A 124 18.65 -1.80 2.45
N GLU A 125 18.18 -1.16 1.36
CA GLU A 125 17.97 0.29 1.36
C GLU A 125 16.92 0.70 2.39
N TYR A 126 15.84 -0.07 2.45
CA TYR A 126 14.74 0.04 3.40
C TYR A 126 14.53 -1.31 4.10
N PRO A 127 14.12 -1.33 5.38
CA PRO A 127 13.75 -2.57 6.04
C PRO A 127 12.63 -3.28 5.28
N ALA A 128 12.72 -4.60 5.16
CA ALA A 128 11.70 -5.45 4.54
C ALA A 128 11.12 -6.43 5.56
N THR A 129 9.89 -6.86 5.30
CA THR A 129 9.09 -7.76 6.11
C THR A 129 9.04 -9.11 5.41
N VAL A 130 9.58 -10.13 6.06
CA VAL A 130 9.70 -11.47 5.48
C VAL A 130 9.20 -12.53 6.45
N VAL A 131 8.88 -13.70 5.94
CA VAL A 131 8.49 -14.85 6.77
C VAL A 131 9.71 -15.73 7.01
N ASN A 132 10.05 -15.98 8.27
CA ASN A 132 11.14 -16.88 8.63
C ASN A 132 10.72 -18.36 8.56
N GLY A 133 11.66 -19.28 8.79
CA GLY A 133 11.43 -20.72 8.72
C GLY A 133 10.46 -21.27 9.77
N GLU A 134 10.14 -20.50 10.82
CA GLU A 134 9.09 -20.85 11.79
C GLU A 134 7.69 -20.36 11.37
N GLY A 135 7.58 -19.63 10.25
CA GLY A 135 6.34 -19.00 9.80
C GLY A 135 6.06 -17.64 10.44
N ASN A 136 7.01 -17.08 11.20
CA ASN A 136 6.87 -15.77 11.82
C ASN A 136 7.26 -14.66 10.86
N THR A 137 6.45 -13.61 10.79
CA THR A 137 6.78 -12.37 10.10
C THR A 137 7.82 -11.58 10.89
N VAL A 138 8.94 -11.24 10.26
CA VAL A 138 10.05 -10.49 10.87
C VAL A 138 10.48 -9.33 9.97
N SER A 139 10.86 -8.21 10.58
CA SER A 139 11.46 -7.09 9.87
C SER A 139 12.98 -7.22 9.86
N ILE A 140 13.58 -7.11 8.68
CA ILE A 140 15.02 -7.19 8.48
C ILE A 140 15.53 -5.94 7.77
N SER A 141 16.75 -5.55 8.09
CA SER A 141 17.51 -4.52 7.35
C SER A 141 18.83 -5.06 6.80
N THR A 142 19.21 -6.26 7.24
CA THR A 142 20.41 -6.97 6.80
C THR A 142 20.10 -8.47 6.73
N PHE A 143 20.74 -9.18 5.81
CA PHE A 143 20.63 -10.62 5.69
C PHE A 143 21.88 -11.18 4.99
N LEU A 144 22.05 -12.51 5.04
CA LEU A 144 23.09 -13.24 4.33
C LEU A 144 22.45 -14.14 3.26
N ALA A 145 23.04 -14.15 2.07
CA ALA A 145 22.85 -15.25 1.12
C ALA A 145 24.09 -16.15 1.13
N ILE A 146 23.85 -17.46 1.15
CA ILE A 146 24.85 -18.52 1.23
C ILE A 146 24.78 -19.29 -0.08
N TYR A 147 25.85 -19.23 -0.87
CA TYR A 147 25.98 -19.91 -2.16
C TYR A 147 26.99 -21.04 -2.03
N GLY A 148 26.52 -22.26 -1.82
CA GLY A 148 27.34 -23.46 -1.68
C GLY A 148 27.56 -24.18 -3.02
N HIS A 149 28.38 -25.25 -2.99
CA HIS A 149 28.53 -26.17 -4.13
C HIS A 149 29.17 -25.51 -5.36
N LEU A 150 30.12 -24.59 -5.10
CA LEU A 150 30.77 -23.80 -6.14
C LEU A 150 32.24 -24.18 -6.36
N ARG A 151 32.80 -23.62 -7.43
CA ARG A 151 34.23 -23.47 -7.71
C ARG A 151 34.57 -22.04 -8.15
N LYS A 152 35.84 -21.67 -8.06
CA LYS A 152 36.32 -20.31 -8.35
C LYS A 152 36.54 -20.01 -9.84
N SER A 153 36.49 -21.00 -10.74
CA SER A 153 36.76 -20.82 -12.17
C SER A 153 35.70 -21.52 -13.00
N GLN A 154 35.36 -20.99 -14.17
CA GLN A 154 34.35 -21.58 -15.03
C GLN A 154 34.76 -22.96 -15.53
N GLU A 155 36.04 -23.11 -15.89
CA GLU A 155 36.67 -24.36 -16.26
C GLU A 155 37.52 -24.90 -15.09
N ARG A 156 37.65 -26.22 -14.97
CA ARG A 156 38.60 -26.86 -14.04
C ARG A 156 40.02 -26.39 -14.36
N ASP A 157 40.76 -25.99 -13.33
CA ASP A 157 42.11 -25.41 -13.44
C ASP A 157 42.19 -24.09 -14.25
N GLY A 158 41.04 -23.48 -14.55
CA GLY A 158 40.94 -22.18 -15.22
C GLY A 158 41.34 -20.99 -14.33
N GLN A 159 41.15 -19.78 -14.86
CA GLN A 159 41.44 -18.57 -14.09
C GLN A 159 40.43 -18.40 -12.95
N ALA A 160 40.94 -18.45 -11.71
CA ALA A 160 40.14 -18.20 -10.53
C ALA A 160 39.63 -16.75 -10.47
N LEU A 161 38.38 -16.59 -10.02
CA LEU A 161 37.80 -15.31 -9.66
C LEU A 161 38.65 -14.62 -8.58
N PRO A 162 38.85 -13.30 -8.66
CA PRO A 162 39.80 -12.58 -7.79
C PRO A 162 39.26 -12.27 -6.39
N PHE A 163 38.03 -12.68 -6.07
CA PHE A 163 37.34 -12.30 -4.84
C PHE A 163 38.00 -12.82 -3.55
N ARG A 164 37.89 -12.01 -2.50
CA ARG A 164 38.36 -12.26 -1.15
C ARG A 164 37.31 -11.82 -0.13
N VAL A 165 37.41 -12.37 1.08
CA VAL A 165 36.58 -11.91 2.21
C VAL A 165 36.84 -10.42 2.45
N GLY A 166 35.76 -9.64 2.56
CA GLY A 166 35.78 -8.19 2.70
C GLY A 166 35.53 -7.44 1.40
N ASP A 167 35.62 -8.10 0.24
CA ASP A 167 35.33 -7.46 -1.05
C ASP A 167 33.85 -7.09 -1.17
N MET A 168 33.60 -5.94 -1.79
CA MET A 168 32.27 -5.56 -2.23
C MET A 168 31.93 -6.32 -3.52
N VAL A 169 30.69 -6.77 -3.64
CA VAL A 169 30.14 -7.38 -4.86
C VAL A 169 28.95 -6.55 -5.32
N ALA A 170 28.82 -6.33 -6.62
CA ALA A 170 27.67 -5.70 -7.23
C ALA A 170 26.61 -6.76 -7.60
N CYS A 171 25.36 -6.30 -7.78
CA CYS A 171 24.30 -7.14 -8.31
C CYS A 171 24.71 -7.68 -9.69
N GLY A 172 24.64 -9.00 -9.89
CA GLY A 172 25.00 -9.68 -11.12
C GLY A 172 26.48 -10.11 -11.25
N ASP A 173 27.36 -9.71 -10.32
CA ASP A 173 28.75 -10.19 -10.28
C ASP A 173 28.77 -11.71 -10.11
N VAL A 174 29.59 -12.41 -10.90
CA VAL A 174 29.73 -13.88 -10.82
C VAL A 174 30.55 -14.24 -9.58
N LEU A 175 29.91 -14.82 -8.57
CA LEU A 175 30.53 -15.22 -7.31
C LEU A 175 31.26 -16.56 -7.41
N GLY A 176 30.84 -17.42 -8.31
CA GLY A 176 31.42 -18.73 -8.55
C GLY A 176 30.67 -19.46 -9.65
N TYR A 177 31.07 -20.71 -9.87
CA TYR A 177 30.45 -21.58 -10.86
C TYR A 177 30.06 -22.88 -10.19
N VAL A 178 28.95 -23.50 -10.60
CA VAL A 178 28.51 -24.80 -10.07
C VAL A 178 29.62 -25.83 -10.22
N ASN A 179 29.92 -26.56 -9.16
CA ASN A 179 31.00 -27.53 -9.14
C ASN A 179 30.59 -28.86 -9.80
N ASP A 180 31.55 -29.76 -10.05
CA ASP A 180 31.29 -31.10 -10.57
C ASP A 180 30.97 -32.09 -9.43
N ASP A 181 30.25 -33.18 -9.73
CA ASP A 181 29.82 -34.22 -8.76
C ASP A 181 30.96 -34.71 -7.84
N ALA A 182 32.18 -34.87 -8.37
CA ALA A 182 33.30 -35.39 -7.59
C ALA A 182 33.82 -34.40 -6.54
N HIS A 183 33.59 -33.09 -6.74
CA HIS A 183 34.11 -32.02 -5.88
C HIS A 183 33.00 -31.17 -5.23
N ASN A 184 31.74 -31.48 -5.52
CA ASN A 184 30.61 -30.70 -5.04
C ASN A 184 30.43 -30.77 -3.52
N GLY A 185 30.94 -31.84 -2.91
CA GLY A 185 30.90 -32.05 -1.45
C GLY A 185 29.60 -32.68 -0.96
N ASP A 186 28.54 -32.68 -1.76
CA ASP A 186 27.29 -33.41 -1.53
C ASP A 186 26.58 -33.66 -2.87
N GLY A 187 26.41 -34.93 -3.27
CA GLY A 187 25.66 -35.31 -4.47
C GLY A 187 26.14 -34.73 -5.81
N ALA A 188 25.30 -34.91 -6.83
CA ALA A 188 25.52 -34.41 -8.19
C ALA A 188 25.48 -32.87 -8.25
N GLU A 189 25.74 -32.31 -9.43
CA GLU A 189 25.87 -30.88 -9.67
C GLU A 189 24.59 -30.11 -9.30
N HIS A 190 24.73 -29.12 -8.42
CA HIS A 190 23.64 -28.22 -8.03
C HIS A 190 24.21 -26.98 -7.31
N LEU A 191 23.39 -25.94 -7.15
CA LEU A 191 23.65 -24.80 -6.27
C LEU A 191 22.87 -24.96 -4.97
N HIS A 192 23.54 -24.88 -3.82
CA HIS A 192 22.85 -24.63 -2.55
C HIS A 192 22.68 -23.13 -2.32
N LEU A 193 21.45 -22.67 -2.17
CA LEU A 193 21.10 -21.29 -1.83
C LEU A 193 20.42 -21.24 -0.45
N GLY A 194 21.11 -20.71 0.55
CA GLY A 194 20.55 -20.45 1.88
C GLY A 194 20.32 -18.95 2.13
N ILE A 195 19.21 -18.60 2.78
CA ILE A 195 18.94 -17.22 3.24
C ILE A 195 18.90 -17.16 4.75
N ARG A 196 19.80 -16.37 5.36
CA ARG A 196 19.85 -16.14 6.79
C ARG A 196 19.53 -14.69 7.15
N LEU A 197 18.56 -14.47 8.03
CA LEU A 197 17.94 -13.20 8.39
C LEU A 197 18.72 -12.40 9.44
N GLN A 198 20.04 -12.51 9.45
CA GLN A 198 20.94 -11.85 10.40
C GLN A 198 22.15 -11.28 9.66
N SER A 199 22.81 -10.28 10.25
CA SER A 199 24.18 -9.94 9.84
C SER A 199 25.15 -11.08 10.18
N ALA A 200 26.30 -11.16 9.52
CA ALA A 200 27.36 -12.12 9.83
C ALA A 200 27.88 -11.94 11.26
N ALA A 201 28.00 -10.70 11.75
CA ALA A 201 28.43 -10.43 13.12
C ALA A 201 27.44 -11.01 14.14
N THR A 202 26.14 -10.79 13.94
CA THR A 202 25.09 -11.37 14.78
C THR A 202 25.04 -12.88 14.66
N ALA A 203 25.13 -13.43 13.45
CA ALA A 203 25.09 -14.86 13.22
C ALA A 203 26.25 -15.58 13.93
N LYS A 204 27.48 -15.07 13.80
CA LYS A 204 28.68 -15.62 14.46
C LYS A 204 28.61 -15.57 15.99
N SER A 205 27.92 -14.60 16.57
CA SER A 205 27.84 -14.47 18.03
C SER A 205 26.84 -15.43 18.68
N VAL A 206 25.88 -15.96 17.92
CA VAL A 206 24.82 -16.84 18.44
C VAL A 206 24.90 -18.28 17.91
N ASP A 207 25.69 -18.51 16.85
CA ASP A 207 25.75 -19.79 16.15
C ASP A 207 27.19 -20.12 15.72
N ALA A 208 27.77 -21.18 16.29
CA ALA A 208 29.10 -21.66 15.90
C ALA A 208 29.18 -22.15 14.44
N LYS A 209 28.04 -22.57 13.85
CA LYS A 209 27.91 -22.91 12.42
C LYS A 209 27.01 -21.88 11.72
N TRP A 210 27.37 -20.61 11.81
CA TRP A 210 26.58 -19.46 11.39
C TRP A 210 26.10 -19.43 9.92
N PHE A 211 26.62 -20.28 9.04
CA PHE A 211 26.16 -20.47 7.65
C PHE A 211 25.90 -21.94 7.28
N ARG A 212 25.46 -22.76 8.25
CA ARG A 212 25.06 -24.16 8.05
C ARG A 212 23.98 -24.32 6.97
N GLY A 213 24.06 -25.40 6.20
CA GLY A 213 23.05 -25.77 5.18
C GLY A 213 21.98 -26.73 5.72
N TYR A 214 22.21 -27.29 6.91
CA TYR A 214 21.26 -28.14 7.61
C TYR A 214 21.03 -27.66 9.03
N ASP A 215 19.77 -27.78 9.46
CA ASP A 215 19.32 -27.52 10.80
C ASP A 215 19.68 -28.68 11.73
N GLU A 216 19.90 -28.33 12.99
CA GLU A 216 20.22 -29.28 14.05
C GLU A 216 19.46 -28.87 15.31
N LYS A 217 19.45 -29.70 16.36
CA LYS A 217 18.87 -29.30 17.65
C LYS A 217 19.89 -28.51 18.47
N PRO A 218 19.54 -27.35 19.06
CA PRO A 218 18.27 -26.64 18.91
C PRO A 218 18.11 -26.01 17.52
N SER A 219 16.87 -26.04 17.00
CA SER A 219 16.54 -25.55 15.65
C SER A 219 16.88 -24.06 15.50
N GLN A 220 17.33 -23.70 14.30
CA GLN A 220 17.67 -22.34 13.91
C GLN A 220 16.74 -21.75 12.85
N LEU A 221 15.60 -22.39 12.59
CA LEU A 221 14.60 -21.93 11.60
C LEU A 221 14.20 -20.45 11.76
N LYS A 222 14.14 -19.95 13.00
CA LYS A 222 13.86 -18.53 13.27
C LYS A 222 14.81 -17.54 12.57
N TRP A 223 16.01 -17.98 12.21
CA TRP A 223 17.04 -17.17 11.58
C TRP A 223 17.17 -17.41 10.08
N PHE A 224 16.42 -18.34 9.51
CA PHE A 224 16.46 -18.65 8.08
C PHE A 224 15.11 -18.34 7.42
N ALA A 225 15.10 -18.18 6.11
CA ALA A 225 13.89 -18.05 5.31
C ALA A 225 13.95 -18.99 4.10
N ASP A 226 12.78 -19.36 3.61
CA ASP A 226 12.59 -20.04 2.33
C ASP A 226 13.09 -19.13 1.20
N PRO A 227 14.18 -19.49 0.47
CA PRO A 227 14.78 -18.65 -0.55
C PRO A 227 13.80 -18.18 -1.63
N ALA A 228 12.89 -19.03 -2.11
CA ALA A 228 11.95 -18.63 -3.16
C ALA A 228 10.95 -17.58 -2.66
N LYS A 229 10.38 -17.81 -1.47
CA LYS A 229 9.45 -16.84 -0.86
C LYS A 229 10.14 -15.54 -0.50
N PHE A 230 11.37 -15.63 0.00
CA PHE A 230 12.16 -14.47 0.37
C PHE A 230 12.52 -13.60 -0.85
N LEU A 231 13.04 -14.22 -1.91
CA LEU A 231 13.38 -13.49 -3.14
C LEU A 231 12.13 -12.94 -3.82
N ALA A 232 11.02 -13.66 -3.85
CA ALA A 232 9.74 -13.13 -4.34
C ALA A 232 9.28 -11.90 -3.55
N ALA A 233 9.35 -11.92 -2.21
CA ALA A 233 8.99 -10.77 -1.38
C ALA A 233 9.89 -9.56 -1.63
N LEU A 234 11.21 -9.77 -1.79
CA LEU A 234 12.15 -8.67 -2.04
C LEU A 234 12.13 -8.14 -3.47
N THR A 235 11.82 -8.97 -4.45
CA THR A 235 11.64 -8.52 -5.85
C THR A 235 10.33 -7.77 -6.03
N MET A 236 9.25 -8.19 -5.34
CA MET A 236 7.97 -7.47 -5.32
C MET A 236 8.05 -6.14 -4.58
N SER A 237 8.75 -6.05 -3.44
CA SER A 237 8.96 -4.78 -2.72
C SER A 237 9.92 -3.82 -3.42
N ALA A 238 10.73 -4.32 -4.37
CA ALA A 238 11.55 -3.50 -5.26
C ALA A 238 10.87 -3.20 -6.62
N ALA A 239 9.63 -3.67 -6.83
CA ALA A 239 8.91 -3.40 -8.05
C ALA A 239 8.58 -1.89 -8.13
N GLU A 240 9.22 -1.22 -9.08
CA GLU A 240 8.92 0.16 -9.44
C GLU A 240 7.42 0.31 -9.70
N SER A 241 6.76 1.14 -8.89
CA SER A 241 5.34 1.42 -9.09
C SER A 241 5.15 2.01 -10.48
N VAL A 242 4.20 1.48 -11.25
CA VAL A 242 3.77 2.02 -12.53
C VAL A 242 2.37 2.63 -12.46
N TRP A 243 1.82 2.78 -11.25
CA TRP A 243 0.48 3.29 -10.99
C TRP A 243 0.40 4.05 -9.67
N HIS A 244 -0.37 5.15 -9.66
CA HIS A 244 -0.75 5.88 -8.45
C HIS A 244 -2.24 6.23 -8.49
N PRO A 245 -2.87 6.43 -7.32
CA PRO A 245 -4.26 6.88 -7.26
C PRO A 245 -4.41 8.33 -7.77
N SER A 246 -5.62 8.68 -8.21
CA SER A 246 -5.95 10.04 -8.64
C SER A 246 -5.67 11.06 -7.54
N GLY A 247 -5.17 12.23 -7.95
CA GLY A 247 -4.69 13.30 -7.07
C GLY A 247 -3.21 13.20 -6.69
N ALA A 248 -2.55 12.05 -6.92
CA ALA A 248 -1.11 11.94 -6.69
C ALA A 248 -0.33 12.94 -7.56
N VAL A 249 0.72 13.53 -6.99
CA VAL A 249 1.63 14.44 -7.70
C VAL A 249 2.91 13.69 -8.00
N LEU A 250 3.24 13.54 -9.28
CA LEU A 250 4.42 12.84 -9.76
C LEU A 250 5.50 13.84 -10.17
N LEU A 251 6.76 13.55 -9.89
CA LEU A 251 7.94 14.24 -10.39
C LEU A 251 8.64 13.32 -11.40
N ALA A 252 8.51 13.66 -12.68
CA ALA A 252 9.13 12.90 -13.76
C ALA A 252 10.67 13.09 -13.78
N SER A 253 11.37 12.19 -14.46
CA SER A 253 12.82 12.20 -14.65
C SER A 253 13.37 13.50 -15.26
N ASP A 254 12.56 14.18 -16.09
CA ASP A 254 12.88 15.46 -16.72
C ASP A 254 12.66 16.69 -15.80
N GLY A 255 12.23 16.46 -14.55
CA GLY A 255 12.00 17.49 -13.54
C GLY A 255 10.62 18.17 -13.64
N ARG A 256 9.73 17.74 -14.54
CA ARG A 256 8.35 18.26 -14.61
C ARG A 256 7.44 17.58 -13.61
N TYR A 257 6.45 18.33 -13.13
CA TYR A 257 5.43 17.83 -12.20
C TYR A 257 4.15 17.48 -12.94
N TRP A 258 3.55 16.36 -12.58
CA TRP A 258 2.32 15.85 -13.16
C TRP A 258 1.32 15.52 -12.06
N MET A 259 0.04 15.72 -12.33
CA MET A 259 -1.06 15.27 -11.48
C MET A 259 -1.64 14.01 -12.10
N VAL A 260 -1.84 12.96 -11.30
CA VAL A 260 -2.61 11.79 -11.74
C VAL A 260 -4.09 12.17 -11.70
N GLY A 261 -4.71 12.22 -12.87
CA GLY A 261 -6.14 12.46 -13.03
C GLY A 261 -6.95 11.17 -12.90
N PHE A 262 -8.23 11.27 -13.26
CA PHE A 262 -9.12 10.12 -13.30
C PHE A 262 -8.70 9.11 -14.38
N GLY A 263 -8.88 7.82 -14.13
CA GLY A 263 -8.60 6.75 -15.10
C GLY A 263 -7.12 6.59 -15.50
N GLY A 264 -6.17 7.16 -14.74
CA GLY A 264 -4.75 7.12 -15.10
C GLY A 264 -4.32 8.19 -16.10
N ALA A 265 -5.08 9.29 -16.21
CA ALA A 265 -4.62 10.49 -16.92
C ALA A 265 -3.39 11.08 -16.20
N ARG A 266 -2.46 11.66 -16.95
CA ARG A 266 -1.45 12.58 -16.42
C ARG A 266 -1.73 13.98 -16.94
N GLN A 267 -1.75 14.94 -16.02
CA GLN A 267 -1.98 16.35 -16.33
C GLN A 267 -0.77 17.19 -15.89
N LEU A 268 -0.17 17.93 -16.82
CA LEU A 268 1.04 18.72 -16.55
C LEU A 268 0.73 19.86 -15.59
N ILE A 269 1.46 19.95 -14.48
CA ILE A 269 1.31 21.01 -13.49
C ILE A 269 2.31 22.13 -13.79
N SER A 270 1.82 23.36 -13.94
CA SER A 270 2.71 24.52 -14.07
C SER A 270 3.56 24.72 -12.81
N SER A 271 4.81 25.16 -12.96
CA SER A 271 5.69 25.44 -11.82
C SER A 271 5.12 26.49 -10.85
N GLN A 272 4.37 27.47 -11.37
CA GLN A 272 3.65 28.45 -10.55
C GLN A 272 2.57 27.79 -9.69
N THR A 273 1.81 26.84 -10.25
CA THR A 273 0.81 26.06 -9.48
C THR A 273 1.50 25.20 -8.43
N VAL A 274 2.59 24.49 -8.77
CA VAL A 274 3.36 23.68 -7.82
C VAL A 274 3.81 24.53 -6.62
N ALA A 275 4.37 25.71 -6.86
CA ALA A 275 4.83 26.61 -5.81
C ALA A 275 3.67 27.20 -4.99
N ARG A 276 2.62 27.71 -5.64
CA ARG A 276 1.45 28.32 -4.99
C ARG A 276 0.69 27.33 -4.12
N GLU A 277 0.59 26.09 -4.56
CA GLU A 277 -0.14 25.02 -3.88
C GLU A 277 0.75 24.10 -3.04
N ARG A 278 2.05 24.39 -2.96
CA ARG A 278 3.05 23.63 -2.19
C ARG A 278 3.05 22.13 -2.51
N LEU A 279 2.84 21.80 -3.78
CA LEU A 279 2.74 20.41 -4.23
C LEU A 279 4.11 19.71 -4.27
N ASN A 280 5.21 20.48 -4.31
CA ASN A 280 6.57 19.95 -4.34
C ASN A 280 6.89 19.06 -3.14
N ALA A 281 6.37 19.39 -1.95
CA ALA A 281 6.61 18.59 -0.74
C ALA A 281 5.93 17.22 -0.79
N ARG A 282 4.91 17.06 -1.65
CA ARG A 282 4.10 15.85 -1.79
C ARG A 282 4.38 15.09 -3.08
N ALA A 283 5.24 15.64 -3.93
CA ALA A 283 5.57 15.01 -5.19
C ALA A 283 6.36 13.73 -4.95
N VAL A 284 5.95 12.64 -5.56
CA VAL A 284 6.67 11.36 -5.56
C VAL A 284 7.49 11.25 -6.85
N PRO A 285 8.76 10.85 -6.78
CA PRO A 285 9.52 10.55 -7.99
C PRO A 285 8.84 9.45 -8.79
N ALA A 286 8.65 9.68 -10.08
CA ALA A 286 8.04 8.72 -11.00
C ALA A 286 9.04 8.32 -12.08
N SER A 287 9.03 7.05 -12.43
CA SER A 287 9.91 6.51 -13.46
C SER A 287 9.41 6.82 -14.86
N ASP A 288 10.28 6.71 -15.87
CA ASP A 288 9.84 6.82 -17.26
C ASP A 288 8.82 5.72 -17.62
N LYS A 289 8.96 4.54 -17.00
CA LYS A 289 8.04 3.41 -17.19
C LYS A 289 6.65 3.76 -16.66
N GLU A 290 6.56 4.25 -15.42
CA GLU A 290 5.31 4.73 -14.80
C GLU A 290 4.69 5.85 -15.62
N MET A 291 5.48 6.85 -15.99
CA MET A 291 4.99 7.97 -16.79
C MET A 291 4.43 7.50 -18.13
N ASN A 292 5.01 6.47 -18.76
CA ASN A 292 4.51 5.87 -20.01
C ASN A 292 3.25 5.01 -19.83
N CYS A 293 2.92 4.59 -18.62
CA CYS A 293 1.67 3.89 -18.31
C CYS A 293 0.47 4.82 -18.20
N LEU A 294 0.71 6.11 -17.95
CA LEU A 294 -0.31 7.16 -17.87
C LEU A 294 -0.55 7.81 -19.24
N TYR A 295 -1.79 8.14 -19.57
CA TYR A 295 -2.12 8.84 -20.82
C TYR A 295 -2.16 10.36 -20.61
N ASP A 296 -1.69 11.13 -21.60
CA ASP A 296 -1.64 12.60 -21.51
C ASP A 296 -3.04 13.21 -21.68
N ASP A 297 -3.48 13.97 -20.68
CA ASP A 297 -4.76 14.71 -20.66
C ASP A 297 -4.53 16.23 -20.63
N GLY A 298 -3.33 16.68 -21.04
CA GLY A 298 -3.00 18.09 -21.17
C GLY A 298 -2.59 18.73 -19.83
N SER A 299 -3.10 19.93 -19.56
CA SER A 299 -2.63 20.77 -18.45
C SER A 299 -3.55 20.69 -17.23
N PHE A 300 -2.96 20.55 -16.05
CA PHE A 300 -3.69 20.58 -14.80
C PHE A 300 -4.26 21.97 -14.54
N MET A 301 -5.59 22.06 -14.45
CA MET A 301 -6.29 23.26 -14.04
C MET A 301 -6.49 23.27 -12.52
N SER A 302 -5.70 24.12 -11.86
CA SER A 302 -5.82 24.37 -10.42
C SER A 302 -7.25 24.80 -10.04
N PRO A 303 -7.92 24.06 -9.13
CA PRO A 303 -9.21 24.48 -8.58
C PRO A 303 -9.12 25.79 -7.78
N ARG A 304 -7.92 26.20 -7.38
CA ARG A 304 -7.64 27.46 -6.67
C ARG A 304 -7.42 28.67 -7.58
N ALA A 305 -7.30 28.48 -8.90
CA ALA A 305 -6.80 29.52 -9.79
C ALA A 305 -7.57 30.85 -9.70
N ASN A 306 -8.86 30.80 -9.37
CA ASN A 306 -9.74 31.97 -9.21
C ASN A 306 -10.39 32.05 -7.82
N SER A 307 -9.82 31.36 -6.83
CA SER A 307 -10.37 31.31 -5.47
C SER A 307 -9.67 32.30 -4.54
N LYS A 308 -10.40 32.75 -3.53
CA LYS A 308 -9.92 33.58 -2.43
C LYS A 308 -10.42 33.04 -1.10
N LEU A 309 -9.83 33.51 -0.01
CA LEU A 309 -10.18 33.10 1.34
C LEU A 309 -10.74 34.26 2.13
N VAL A 310 -11.77 34.02 2.92
CA VAL A 310 -12.30 34.98 3.90
C VAL A 310 -12.53 34.31 5.25
N LYS A 311 -12.27 35.05 6.32
CA LYS A 311 -12.68 34.72 7.68
C LYS A 311 -13.27 35.96 8.35
N PHE A 312 -14.38 35.79 9.05
CA PHE A 312 -15.04 36.89 9.76
C PHE A 312 -14.52 36.98 11.20
N ASN A 313 -14.43 38.20 11.74
CA ASN A 313 -13.89 38.45 13.08
C ASN A 313 -14.65 37.74 14.21
N ASP A 314 -15.92 37.37 13.98
CA ASP A 314 -16.77 36.65 14.92
C ASP A 314 -16.91 35.15 14.61
N ALA A 315 -16.11 34.61 13.67
CA ALA A 315 -16.19 33.22 13.25
C ALA A 315 -14.81 32.55 13.24
N SER A 316 -14.78 31.26 13.61
CA SER A 316 -13.58 30.43 13.48
C SER A 316 -13.40 29.88 12.07
N THR A 317 -14.49 29.69 11.32
CA THR A 317 -14.53 29.09 9.98
C THR A 317 -13.88 29.98 8.92
N VAL A 318 -13.06 29.35 8.07
CA VAL A 318 -12.51 29.95 6.85
C VAL A 318 -13.36 29.50 5.67
N TYR A 319 -13.71 30.44 4.78
CA TYR A 319 -14.45 30.15 3.55
C TYR A 319 -13.54 30.37 2.34
N GLU A 320 -13.53 29.40 1.42
CA GLU A 320 -13.08 29.61 0.05
C GLU A 320 -14.24 30.20 -0.76
N TYR A 321 -13.98 31.20 -1.60
CA TYR A 321 -14.97 31.77 -2.52
C TYR A 321 -14.37 32.10 -3.87
N ALA A 322 -15.17 32.06 -4.95
CA ALA A 322 -14.69 32.38 -6.29
C ALA A 322 -14.73 33.87 -6.64
N GLY A 323 -13.71 34.32 -7.35
CA GLY A 323 -13.70 35.57 -8.11
C GLY A 323 -13.55 36.82 -7.25
N LYS A 324 -14.45 37.78 -7.46
CA LYS A 324 -14.44 39.07 -6.74
C LYS A 324 -15.46 39.02 -5.61
N TRP A 325 -15.08 39.58 -4.46
CA TRP A 325 -15.96 39.72 -3.30
C TRP A 325 -17.35 40.27 -3.67
N PRO A 326 -18.45 39.69 -3.15
CA PRO A 326 -18.52 38.54 -2.22
C PRO A 326 -18.30 37.17 -2.88
N GLY A 327 -18.25 37.08 -4.20
CA GLY A 327 -18.03 35.84 -4.94
C GLY A 327 -19.32 35.08 -5.22
N GLU A 328 -19.34 34.32 -6.31
CA GLU A 328 -20.54 33.62 -6.79
C GLU A 328 -20.90 32.39 -5.94
N TRP A 329 -19.89 31.73 -5.38
CA TRP A 329 -20.05 30.58 -4.51
C TRP A 329 -19.03 30.61 -3.38
N ARG A 330 -19.33 29.84 -2.32
CA ARG A 330 -18.47 29.64 -1.16
C ARG A 330 -18.46 28.17 -0.71
N MET A 331 -17.34 27.74 -0.15
CA MET A 331 -17.20 26.47 0.55
C MET A 331 -16.52 26.71 1.90
N ALA A 332 -16.99 26.06 2.95
CA ALA A 332 -16.35 26.14 4.26
C ALA A 332 -15.30 25.03 4.41
N PHE A 333 -14.10 25.34 4.91
CA PHE A 333 -13.16 24.26 5.27
C PHE A 333 -13.67 23.52 6.51
N ILE A 334 -13.72 22.19 6.42
CA ILE A 334 -14.22 21.35 7.51
C ILE A 334 -13.30 21.41 8.75
N ASN A 335 -11.98 21.52 8.52
CA ASN A 335 -10.95 21.70 9.54
C ASN A 335 -9.69 22.34 8.94
N TYR A 336 -8.68 22.56 9.80
CA TYR A 336 -7.43 23.21 9.41
C TYR A 336 -6.56 22.31 8.52
N GLU A 337 -6.63 20.99 8.72
CA GLU A 337 -5.92 20.00 7.93
C GLU A 337 -6.42 20.00 6.48
N ALA A 338 -7.74 20.10 6.26
CA ALA A 338 -8.31 20.32 4.93
C ALA A 338 -7.73 21.61 4.33
N PHE A 339 -7.77 22.73 5.04
CA PHE A 339 -7.19 24.00 4.59
C PHE A 339 -5.73 23.87 4.11
N LEU A 340 -4.87 23.22 4.90
CA LEU A 340 -3.46 22.98 4.55
C LEU A 340 -3.30 21.98 3.39
N SER A 341 -4.18 20.98 3.27
CA SER A 341 -4.16 20.01 2.17
C SER A 341 -4.35 20.67 0.79
N TRP A 342 -5.04 21.80 0.72
CA TRP A 342 -5.19 22.59 -0.51
C TRP A 342 -4.00 23.53 -0.78
N GLY A 343 -3.00 23.56 0.11
CA GLY A 343 -1.81 24.39 -0.01
C GLY A 343 -2.05 25.86 0.36
N TRP A 344 -3.17 26.19 1.00
CA TRP A 344 -3.44 27.53 1.52
C TRP A 344 -2.57 27.83 2.75
N ASN A 345 -2.47 29.10 3.13
CA ASN A 345 -1.92 29.51 4.42
C ASN A 345 -2.64 30.73 4.99
N ASP A 346 -2.43 30.97 6.28
CA ASP A 346 -3.14 32.03 7.00
C ASP A 346 -2.92 33.43 6.43
N ALA A 347 -1.77 33.71 5.81
CA ALA A 347 -1.51 35.03 5.21
C ALA A 347 -2.34 35.29 3.95
N GLU A 348 -2.98 34.26 3.38
CA GLU A 348 -3.91 34.39 2.25
C GLU A 348 -5.36 34.64 2.71
N ILE A 349 -5.65 34.57 4.02
CA ILE A 349 -6.99 34.78 4.57
C ILE A 349 -7.30 36.28 4.66
N GLU A 350 -8.35 36.72 3.97
CA GLU A 350 -8.90 38.05 4.16
C GLU A 350 -9.76 38.11 5.43
N LEU A 351 -9.36 38.93 6.41
CA LEU A 351 -10.15 39.17 7.61
C LEU A 351 -11.22 40.25 7.34
N ARG A 352 -12.47 39.93 7.64
CA ARG A 352 -13.62 40.83 7.45
C ARG A 352 -14.40 41.07 8.75
N PRO A 353 -14.97 42.28 8.96
CA PRO A 353 -15.89 42.53 10.06
C PRO A 353 -17.11 41.59 10.05
N ALA A 354 -17.66 41.29 11.22
CA ALA A 354 -18.84 40.44 11.36
C ALA A 354 -20.06 40.96 10.57
N ASP A 355 -20.18 42.28 10.43
CA ASP A 355 -21.29 42.95 9.74
C ASP A 355 -21.32 42.64 8.22
N ASP A 356 -20.19 42.23 7.63
CA ASP A 356 -20.11 41.85 6.22
C ASP A 356 -20.67 40.44 5.96
N ARG A 357 -20.77 39.58 7.00
CA ARG A 357 -21.12 38.16 6.86
C ARG A 357 -22.53 37.91 6.31
N PRO A 358 -23.60 38.61 6.75
CA PRO A 358 -24.93 38.41 6.19
C PRO A 358 -24.98 38.71 4.69
N SER A 359 -24.29 39.78 4.25
CA SER A 359 -24.21 40.14 2.83
C SER A 359 -23.45 39.09 2.03
N PHE A 360 -22.32 38.60 2.55
CA PHE A 360 -21.57 37.51 1.92
C PHE A 360 -22.42 36.24 1.74
N PHE A 361 -23.12 35.79 2.78
CA PHE A 361 -23.97 34.59 2.68
C PHE A 361 -25.20 34.78 1.79
N ALA A 362 -25.71 36.01 1.66
CA ALA A 362 -26.82 36.30 0.77
C ALA A 362 -26.43 36.26 -0.72
N HIS A 363 -25.17 36.54 -1.06
CA HIS A 363 -24.69 36.61 -2.44
C HIS A 363 -23.93 35.35 -2.89
N SER A 364 -23.28 34.65 -1.96
CA SER A 364 -22.43 33.50 -2.28
C SER A 364 -23.16 32.18 -2.01
N GLU A 365 -23.42 31.44 -3.08
CA GLU A 365 -24.03 30.11 -3.03
C GLU A 365 -23.21 29.15 -2.13
N ASP A 366 -23.89 28.45 -1.21
CA ASP A 366 -23.25 27.41 -0.41
C ASP A 366 -23.00 26.15 -1.25
N ARG A 367 -21.74 25.79 -1.47
CA ARG A 367 -21.35 24.54 -2.13
C ARG A 367 -20.85 23.48 -1.15
N GLY A 368 -21.12 23.67 0.13
CA GLY A 368 -20.80 22.71 1.19
C GLY A 368 -19.38 22.86 1.71
N LEU A 369 -18.75 21.72 1.99
CA LEU A 369 -17.49 21.64 2.73
C LEU A 369 -16.30 21.34 1.83
N ARG A 370 -15.17 22.02 2.09
CA ARG A 370 -13.86 21.62 1.59
C ARG A 370 -13.28 20.55 2.51
N LEU A 371 -13.19 19.35 1.95
CA LEU A 371 -12.56 18.17 2.54
C LEU A 371 -11.04 18.16 2.27
N ILE A 372 -10.35 17.15 2.80
CA ILE A 372 -8.96 16.88 2.46
C ILE A 372 -8.85 16.67 0.94
N ARG A 373 -7.86 17.32 0.33
CA ARG A 373 -7.61 17.24 -1.10
C ARG A 373 -7.20 15.82 -1.51
N ASP A 374 -7.67 15.37 -2.67
CA ASP A 374 -7.13 14.19 -3.36
C ASP A 374 -5.59 14.28 -3.51
N GLY A 375 -4.94 13.12 -3.44
CA GLY A 375 -3.48 12.98 -3.34
C GLY A 375 -2.89 13.15 -1.95
N SER A 376 -3.69 13.54 -0.94
CA SER A 376 -3.19 13.66 0.43
C SER A 376 -3.11 12.29 1.10
N LEU A 377 -2.11 12.13 1.96
CA LEU A 377 -1.96 10.95 2.81
C LEU A 377 -2.57 11.24 4.18
N VAL A 378 -3.41 10.33 4.67
CA VAL A 378 -4.08 10.46 5.96
C VAL A 378 -3.92 9.20 6.79
N LYS A 379 -3.89 9.37 8.11
CA LYS A 379 -3.84 8.29 9.09
C LYS A 379 -4.61 8.70 10.33
N SER A 380 -5.31 7.77 10.95
CA SER A 380 -5.92 8.03 12.25
C SER A 380 -4.86 8.01 13.36
N GLU A 381 -4.95 8.93 14.32
CA GLU A 381 -4.06 8.99 15.48
C GLU A 381 -4.01 7.67 16.28
N SER A 382 -5.10 6.91 16.28
CA SER A 382 -5.23 5.65 17.02
C SER A 382 -5.07 4.39 16.16
N ALA A 383 -4.88 4.52 14.85
CA ALA A 383 -4.75 3.38 13.94
C ALA A 383 -3.34 3.32 13.34
N SER A 384 -2.92 2.13 12.86
CA SER A 384 -1.68 1.99 12.08
C SER A 384 -1.89 2.25 10.58
N GLU A 385 -3.13 2.09 10.09
CA GLU A 385 -3.52 2.23 8.68
C GLU A 385 -3.21 3.64 8.13
N VAL A 386 -2.49 3.69 7.01
CA VAL A 386 -2.31 4.89 6.18
C VAL A 386 -3.20 4.76 4.95
N SER A 387 -3.83 5.84 4.52
CA SER A 387 -4.66 5.87 3.32
C SER A 387 -4.31 7.05 2.42
N ALA A 388 -4.39 6.85 1.11
CA ALA A 388 -4.36 7.93 0.14
C ALA A 388 -5.79 8.43 -0.11
N VAL A 389 -6.01 9.74 -0.08
CA VAL A 389 -7.30 10.33 -0.46
C VAL A 389 -7.36 10.42 -1.98
N SER A 390 -8.40 9.85 -2.59
CA SER A 390 -8.59 9.84 -4.05
C SER A 390 -10.06 9.78 -4.39
N SER A 391 -10.51 10.67 -5.27
CA SER A 391 -11.92 10.81 -5.67
C SER A 391 -12.86 10.93 -4.48
N GLY A 392 -12.44 11.66 -3.44
CA GLY A 392 -13.22 11.84 -2.22
C GLY A 392 -13.35 10.62 -1.32
N MET A 393 -12.56 9.55 -1.54
CA MET A 393 -12.49 8.35 -0.69
C MET A 393 -11.10 8.20 -0.08
N ARG A 394 -11.01 7.52 1.08
CA ARG A 394 -9.73 7.07 1.64
C ARG A 394 -9.43 5.66 1.15
N LEU A 395 -8.40 5.50 0.34
CA LEU A 395 -7.92 4.20 -0.12
C LEU A 395 -6.83 3.70 0.84
N PRO A 396 -7.07 2.70 1.70
CA PRO A 396 -6.05 2.16 2.58
C PRO A 396 -4.88 1.62 1.78
N ILE A 397 -3.66 1.75 2.30
CA ILE A 397 -2.48 1.15 1.72
C ILE A 397 -2.20 -0.14 2.49
N PHE A 398 -2.11 -1.26 1.77
CA PHE A 398 -2.09 -2.61 2.34
C PHE A 398 -1.05 -2.79 3.44
N ASP A 399 0.18 -2.35 3.18
CA ASP A 399 1.29 -2.40 4.11
C ASP A 399 2.29 -1.26 3.88
N TRP A 400 3.32 -1.23 4.73
CA TRP A 400 4.38 -0.22 4.67
C TRP A 400 5.24 -0.34 3.40
N GLU A 401 5.39 -1.55 2.85
CA GLU A 401 6.19 -1.77 1.65
C GLU A 401 5.48 -1.22 0.42
N THR A 402 4.17 -1.42 0.32
CA THR A 402 3.31 -0.80 -0.69
C THR A 402 3.37 0.73 -0.58
N PHE A 403 3.36 1.27 0.65
CA PHE A 403 3.51 2.70 0.91
C PHE A 403 4.84 3.25 0.38
N LEU A 404 5.95 2.56 0.65
CA LEU A 404 7.27 2.95 0.17
C LEU A 404 7.42 2.77 -1.34
N SER A 405 6.82 1.72 -1.91
CA SER A 405 6.85 1.43 -3.35
C SER A 405 6.10 2.49 -4.16
N LEU A 406 5.05 3.09 -3.59
CA LEU A 406 4.38 4.28 -4.12
C LEU A 406 5.25 5.56 -4.02
N GLY A 407 6.46 5.49 -3.46
CA GLY A 407 7.34 6.64 -3.26
C GLY A 407 6.84 7.61 -2.19
N TYR A 408 5.85 7.23 -1.38
CA TYR A 408 5.29 8.09 -0.34
C TYR A 408 6.25 8.26 0.84
N SER A 409 6.08 9.37 1.56
CA SER A 409 6.89 9.72 2.71
C SER A 409 6.05 9.90 3.97
N ALA A 410 6.52 9.34 5.09
CA ALA A 410 5.86 9.47 6.39
C ALA A 410 5.60 10.94 6.80
N ASN A 411 6.50 11.84 6.39
CA ASN A 411 6.42 13.27 6.68
C ASN A 411 5.22 13.97 6.01
N ASN A 412 4.62 13.31 5.01
CA ASN A 412 3.46 13.83 4.29
C ASN A 412 2.13 13.29 4.84
N ILE A 413 2.16 12.43 5.86
CA ILE A 413 0.96 11.88 6.49
C ILE A 413 0.32 12.93 7.38
N THR A 414 -0.94 13.24 7.11
CA THR A 414 -1.80 14.05 7.97
C THR A 414 -2.47 13.16 9.01
N LEU A 415 -2.22 13.42 10.29
CA LEU A 415 -2.89 12.74 11.38
C LEU A 415 -4.25 13.36 11.63
N LEU A 416 -5.28 12.52 11.75
CA LEU A 416 -6.66 12.93 12.02
C LEU A 416 -7.24 12.11 13.18
N PRO A 417 -8.13 12.68 14.01
CA PRO A 417 -8.86 11.90 15.00
C PRO A 417 -9.72 10.81 14.34
N GLN A 418 -9.76 9.61 14.93
CA GLN A 418 -10.47 8.44 14.40
C GLN A 418 -11.95 8.72 14.09
N GLU A 419 -12.60 9.51 14.94
CA GLU A 419 -14.01 9.86 14.86
C GLU A 419 -14.32 10.88 13.74
N THR A 420 -13.31 11.59 13.24
CA THR A 420 -13.49 12.65 12.22
C THR A 420 -12.94 12.26 10.85
N ILE A 421 -12.05 11.27 10.78
CA ILE A 421 -11.32 10.95 9.54
C ILE A 421 -12.25 10.63 8.36
N ALA A 422 -13.36 9.93 8.60
CA ALA A 422 -14.33 9.61 7.55
C ALA A 422 -15.09 10.85 7.04
N ALA A 423 -15.41 11.79 7.93
CA ALA A 423 -16.09 13.04 7.57
C ALA A 423 -15.15 14.02 6.83
N VAL A 424 -13.86 13.98 7.14
CA VAL A 424 -12.85 14.93 6.67
C VAL A 424 -12.13 14.47 5.40
N ALA A 425 -11.82 13.17 5.31
CA ALA A 425 -11.04 12.59 4.21
C ALA A 425 -11.87 11.62 3.34
N GLY A 426 -13.16 11.48 3.63
CA GLY A 426 -14.08 10.62 2.88
C GLY A 426 -14.25 9.22 3.48
N PRO A 427 -15.23 8.45 2.96
CA PRO A 427 -15.46 7.08 3.39
C PRO A 427 -14.25 6.18 3.08
N HIS A 428 -14.20 5.04 3.75
CA HIS A 428 -13.21 3.99 3.51
C HIS A 428 -13.49 3.33 2.15
N GLY A 429 -12.50 3.34 1.26
CA GLY A 429 -12.55 2.74 -0.08
C GLY A 429 -11.78 1.43 -0.17
N TYR A 430 -11.43 1.02 -1.38
CA TYR A 430 -10.66 -0.22 -1.59
C TYR A 430 -9.19 -0.05 -1.15
N THR A 431 -8.60 -1.16 -0.73
CA THR A 431 -7.19 -1.22 -0.33
C THR A 431 -6.27 -1.25 -1.55
N ILE A 432 -5.28 -0.37 -1.60
CA ILE A 432 -4.16 -0.41 -2.53
C ILE A 432 -3.23 -1.55 -2.09
N THR A 433 -3.25 -2.65 -2.84
CA THR A 433 -2.36 -3.80 -2.72
C THR A 433 -1.13 -3.68 -3.64
N PRO A 434 -0.06 -4.46 -3.40
CA PRO A 434 1.11 -4.52 -4.27
C PRO A 434 0.77 -4.83 -5.74
N ASP A 435 -0.24 -5.65 -6.00
CA ASP A 435 -0.65 -6.02 -7.36
C ASP A 435 -1.01 -4.79 -8.20
N TYR A 436 -1.68 -3.79 -7.61
CA TYR A 436 -2.03 -2.55 -8.34
C TYR A 436 -0.81 -1.78 -8.81
N LEU A 437 0.30 -1.83 -8.08
CA LEU A 437 1.53 -1.10 -8.42
C LEU A 437 2.15 -1.60 -9.72
N SER A 438 1.87 -2.84 -10.12
CA SER A 438 2.42 -3.46 -11.32
C SER A 438 1.57 -3.24 -12.58
N LEU A 439 0.35 -2.70 -12.43
CA LEU A 439 -0.64 -2.62 -13.51
C LEU A 439 -0.42 -1.37 -14.38
N CYS A 440 0.29 -1.55 -15.48
CA CYS A 440 0.38 -0.57 -16.55
C CYS A 440 -0.90 -0.63 -17.42
N GLY A 441 -1.83 0.30 -17.23
CA GLY A 441 -3.13 0.17 -17.90
C GLY A 441 -3.93 1.45 -17.97
N VAL A 442 -3.89 2.06 -19.15
CA VAL A 442 -4.93 2.95 -19.69
C VAL A 442 -6.24 2.17 -19.79
N TYR A 443 -6.96 2.04 -18.68
CA TYR A 443 -8.33 1.53 -18.71
C TYR A 443 -9.24 2.65 -19.19
N GLY A 444 -9.47 2.69 -20.50
CA GLY A 444 -10.60 3.42 -21.05
C GLY A 444 -11.90 2.88 -20.44
N GLY A 445 -12.48 3.61 -19.49
CA GLY A 445 -13.90 3.56 -19.13
C GLY A 445 -14.47 2.30 -18.46
N GLY A 446 -13.71 1.20 -18.31
CA GLY A 446 -14.18 0.00 -17.62
C GLY A 446 -13.59 -0.08 -16.21
N GLY A 447 -14.40 0.20 -15.19
CA GLY A 447 -14.00 0.02 -13.79
C GLY A 447 -13.48 -1.40 -13.52
N PHE A 448 -12.48 -1.50 -12.66
CA PHE A 448 -11.93 -2.77 -12.20
C PHE A 448 -13.03 -3.63 -11.55
N GLY A 449 -13.57 -4.59 -12.30
CA GLY A 449 -14.11 -5.82 -11.74
C GLY A 449 -12.95 -6.64 -11.20
N VAL A 450 -12.65 -6.50 -9.91
CA VAL A 450 -11.69 -7.38 -9.23
C VAL A 450 -12.33 -8.76 -9.15
N GLY A 451 -11.86 -9.67 -10.02
CA GLY A 451 -12.17 -11.09 -9.95
C GLY A 451 -11.82 -11.64 -8.57
N GLY A 452 -12.78 -12.33 -7.96
CA GLY A 452 -12.63 -12.87 -6.63
C GLY A 452 -11.49 -13.87 -6.51
N TYR A 453 -10.57 -13.60 -5.57
CA TYR A 453 -9.84 -14.64 -4.88
C TYR A 453 -10.39 -14.75 -3.46
N GLY A 454 -11.27 -15.73 -3.25
CA GLY A 454 -11.69 -16.17 -1.93
C GLY A 454 -10.53 -16.85 -1.22
N GLY A 455 -9.87 -16.13 -0.31
CA GLY A 455 -8.95 -16.68 0.67
C GLY A 455 -9.57 -16.50 2.06
N ALA A 456 -10.05 -17.59 2.66
CA ALA A 456 -10.52 -17.61 4.03
C ALA A 456 -9.38 -17.23 5.00
N GLY A 457 -9.50 -16.06 5.64
CA GLY A 457 -8.67 -15.64 6.77
C GLY A 457 -9.33 -15.99 8.11
N PRO A 458 -8.56 -16.41 9.13
CA PRO A 458 -9.05 -17.14 10.30
C PRO A 458 -9.74 -16.24 11.34
N GLY A 459 -10.71 -16.83 12.03
CA GLY A 459 -11.54 -16.18 13.03
C GLY A 459 -10.76 -15.59 14.21
N ALA A 460 -11.08 -14.34 14.53
CA ALA A 460 -10.76 -13.72 15.80
C ALA A 460 -11.80 -14.17 16.84
N GLY A 461 -11.42 -15.14 17.66
CA GLY A 461 -12.09 -15.43 18.92
C GLY A 461 -11.82 -14.30 19.92
N GLY A 462 -12.89 -13.66 20.39
CA GLY A 462 -12.88 -12.71 21.50
C GLY A 462 -13.88 -13.18 22.54
N SER A 463 -13.35 -13.72 23.63
CA SER A 463 -14.05 -14.28 24.78
C SER A 463 -14.80 -13.22 25.60
N ASP A 464 -16.07 -13.50 25.88
CA ASP A 464 -16.82 -12.88 26.98
C ASP A 464 -16.16 -13.22 28.32
N VAL A 465 -15.69 -12.20 29.02
CA VAL A 465 -15.38 -12.29 30.46
C VAL A 465 -16.41 -11.46 31.19
N GLY A 466 -17.41 -12.15 31.73
CA GLY A 466 -18.29 -11.62 32.77
C GLY A 466 -17.48 -11.32 34.02
N GLY A 467 -17.61 -10.09 34.52
CA GLY A 467 -16.91 -9.59 35.70
C GLY A 467 -17.80 -8.63 36.46
N ASP A 468 -18.51 -9.23 37.42
CA ASP A 468 -19.37 -8.67 38.44
C ASP A 468 -18.75 -7.47 39.19
N PHE A 469 -19.49 -6.37 39.34
CA PHE A 469 -19.25 -5.36 40.38
C PHE A 469 -20.59 -4.79 40.86
N GLY A 470 -21.11 -5.39 41.92
CA GLY A 470 -22.09 -4.78 42.81
C GLY A 470 -21.44 -3.92 43.89
N ASN A 471 -21.98 -2.72 44.09
CA ASN A 471 -22.10 -1.95 45.34
C ASN A 471 -22.72 -0.60 44.95
N GLY A 472 -23.78 -0.04 45.52
CA GLY A 472 -24.49 -0.28 46.77
C GLY A 472 -24.92 1.10 47.30
N GLY A 473 -26.18 1.26 47.74
CA GLY A 473 -26.52 2.24 48.77
C GLY A 473 -27.53 3.36 48.45
N ASN A 474 -28.77 3.10 48.85
CA ASN A 474 -29.68 3.94 49.66
C ASN A 474 -30.25 5.28 49.15
N GLY A 475 -31.59 5.34 49.14
CA GLY A 475 -32.36 6.49 49.66
C GLY A 475 -33.69 6.75 48.95
N PRO A 476 -34.80 7.07 49.65
CA PRO A 476 -36.14 6.57 49.32
C PRO A 476 -37.13 7.67 48.86
N ASP A 477 -38.25 7.27 48.23
CA ASP A 477 -39.61 7.55 48.72
C ASP A 477 -40.71 7.36 47.66
N GLY A 478 -41.82 6.77 48.12
CA GLY A 478 -43.19 6.97 47.62
C GLY A 478 -43.54 6.29 46.30
N GLY A 479 -44.56 5.45 46.17
CA GLY A 479 -45.69 5.22 47.05
C GLY A 479 -46.83 4.62 46.22
N ASN A 480 -47.29 3.46 46.69
CA ASN A 480 -48.69 3.10 46.81
C ASN A 480 -49.53 2.60 45.61
N SER A 481 -50.27 1.52 45.95
CA SER A 481 -51.51 0.98 45.39
C SER A 481 -51.48 0.37 43.97
N GLY A 482 -51.92 -0.86 43.75
CA GLY A 482 -52.54 -1.81 44.66
C GLY A 482 -52.94 -3.12 43.98
N ALA A 483 -52.99 -4.15 44.83
CA ALA A 483 -53.90 -5.29 44.84
C ALA A 483 -54.18 -6.09 43.54
N GLY A 484 -53.79 -7.37 43.60
CA GLY A 484 -54.81 -8.42 43.60
C GLY A 484 -54.63 -9.58 42.62
N GLY A 485 -54.11 -10.69 43.13
CA GLY A 485 -54.84 -11.97 43.04
C GLY A 485 -54.56 -12.92 41.86
N SER A 486 -53.67 -13.90 42.14
CA SER A 486 -53.87 -15.35 41.95
C SER A 486 -54.33 -15.94 40.61
N GLY A 487 -53.56 -16.88 40.07
CA GLY A 487 -54.10 -17.88 39.14
C GLY A 487 -53.06 -18.77 38.47
N ALA A 488 -53.04 -20.04 38.86
CA ALA A 488 -52.14 -21.12 38.45
C ALA A 488 -52.10 -21.47 36.94
N ALA A 489 -50.94 -22.00 36.54
CA ALA A 489 -50.68 -23.21 35.73
C ALA A 489 -51.36 -23.41 34.35
N GLY A 490 -50.50 -23.68 33.35
CA GLY A 490 -50.66 -24.87 32.52
C GLY A 490 -50.84 -24.68 31.01
N ASN A 491 -49.97 -25.38 30.27
CA ASN A 491 -50.09 -25.90 28.90
C ASN A 491 -49.78 -25.02 27.66
N ASN A 492 -48.68 -25.41 27.01
CA ASN A 492 -48.58 -25.89 25.63
C ASN A 492 -49.62 -25.41 24.61
N GLY A 493 -49.13 -24.72 23.58
CA GLY A 493 -49.79 -24.57 22.30
C GLY A 493 -48.91 -23.78 21.35
N GLY A 494 -48.17 -24.48 20.49
CA GLY A 494 -47.38 -23.87 19.44
C GLY A 494 -48.26 -23.10 18.45
N ASN A 495 -47.76 -21.96 18.00
CA ASN A 495 -48.12 -21.43 16.69
C ASN A 495 -46.92 -20.65 16.15
N GLY A 496 -46.32 -21.19 15.07
CA GLY A 496 -45.27 -20.52 14.33
C GLY A 496 -45.86 -19.33 13.58
N GLY A 497 -45.65 -18.13 14.11
CA GLY A 497 -45.85 -16.88 13.38
C GLY A 497 -44.48 -16.32 13.03
N SER A 498 -44.12 -16.40 11.75
CA SER A 498 -43.02 -15.61 11.17
C SER A 498 -43.39 -14.13 11.26
N GLY A 499 -43.04 -13.51 12.39
CA GLY A 499 -43.13 -12.08 12.57
C GLY A 499 -42.06 -11.41 11.71
N ALA A 500 -42.46 -10.84 10.57
CA ALA A 500 -41.66 -9.84 9.90
C ALA A 500 -41.46 -8.68 10.89
N SER A 501 -40.25 -8.55 11.42
CA SER A 501 -39.84 -7.36 12.15
C SER A 501 -40.07 -6.15 11.26
N SER A 502 -40.81 -5.15 11.75
CA SER A 502 -40.86 -3.83 11.12
C SER A 502 -39.42 -3.39 10.81
N PRO A 503 -39.14 -2.88 9.60
CA PRO A 503 -37.82 -2.35 9.29
C PRO A 503 -37.50 -1.32 10.36
N GLY A 504 -36.41 -1.53 11.12
CA GLY A 504 -35.86 -0.48 11.96
C GLY A 504 -35.67 0.77 11.10
N LEU A 505 -35.98 1.95 11.65
CA LEU A 505 -35.85 3.22 10.94
C LEU A 505 -34.48 3.30 10.28
N LEU A 506 -34.45 3.28 8.94
CA LEU A 506 -33.21 3.47 8.19
C LEU A 506 -32.62 4.85 8.53
N PRO A 507 -31.29 5.00 8.65
CA PRO A 507 -30.68 6.31 8.85
C PRO A 507 -31.05 7.29 7.73
N GLN A 508 -31.22 8.59 8.06
CA GLN A 508 -31.42 9.62 7.05
C GLN A 508 -30.24 9.65 6.06
N GLY A 509 -30.53 9.80 4.76
CA GLY A 509 -29.52 9.77 3.69
C GLY A 509 -29.09 8.37 3.23
N LYS A 510 -29.68 7.31 3.79
CA LYS A 510 -29.46 5.93 3.33
C LYS A 510 -30.66 5.41 2.55
N VAL A 511 -30.38 4.67 1.49
CA VAL A 511 -31.38 3.89 0.75
C VAL A 511 -31.01 2.41 0.86
N LEU A 512 -31.91 1.59 1.40
CA LEU A 512 -31.80 0.14 1.32
C LEU A 512 -32.19 -0.30 -0.09
N PHE A 513 -31.24 -0.90 -0.78
CA PHE A 513 -31.46 -1.60 -2.04
C PHE A 513 -31.68 -3.09 -1.78
N GLU A 514 -32.70 -3.65 -2.41
CA GLU A 514 -33.03 -5.06 -2.40
C GLU A 514 -33.30 -5.52 -3.83
N TYR A 515 -32.56 -6.50 -4.32
CA TYR A 515 -32.85 -7.22 -5.56
C TYR A 515 -33.38 -8.61 -5.22
N VAL A 516 -34.54 -8.97 -5.78
CA VAL A 516 -35.14 -10.30 -5.64
C VAL A 516 -35.26 -10.93 -7.03
N GLY A 517 -34.53 -12.02 -7.28
CA GLY A 517 -34.47 -12.62 -8.61
C GLY A 517 -34.09 -14.10 -8.61
N PRO A 518 -33.62 -14.63 -9.74
CA PRO A 518 -33.04 -15.97 -9.80
C PRO A 518 -31.94 -16.15 -8.74
N LYS A 519 -31.73 -17.38 -8.31
CA LYS A 519 -30.68 -17.73 -7.35
C LYS A 519 -29.33 -17.58 -8.03
N LEU A 520 -28.67 -16.45 -7.79
CA LEU A 520 -27.36 -16.12 -8.31
C LEU A 520 -26.39 -16.08 -7.13
N ALA A 521 -25.44 -17.01 -7.09
CA ALA A 521 -24.40 -16.97 -6.09
C ALA A 521 -23.40 -15.87 -6.46
N GLY A 522 -23.15 -14.93 -5.53
CA GLY A 522 -22.14 -13.90 -5.70
C GLY A 522 -22.58 -12.54 -5.16
N THR A 523 -22.00 -11.48 -5.73
CA THR A 523 -22.25 -10.09 -5.33
C THR A 523 -22.77 -9.34 -6.55
N SER A 524 -23.93 -8.70 -6.43
CA SER A 524 -24.38 -7.75 -7.46
C SER A 524 -23.67 -6.41 -7.29
N GLU A 525 -23.49 -5.71 -8.40
CA GLU A 525 -22.95 -4.36 -8.40
C GLU A 525 -24.08 -3.38 -8.73
N PHE A 526 -24.31 -2.45 -7.82
CA PHE A 526 -25.24 -1.35 -7.97
C PHE A 526 -24.49 -0.11 -8.40
N GLN A 527 -24.89 0.47 -9.53
CA GLN A 527 -24.36 1.73 -10.04
C GLN A 527 -25.50 2.73 -10.17
N ALA A 528 -25.33 3.93 -9.61
CA ALA A 528 -26.29 5.02 -9.79
C ALA A 528 -25.63 6.36 -10.11
N MET A 529 -26.33 7.11 -10.94
CA MET A 529 -26.06 8.47 -11.34
C MET A 529 -27.17 9.37 -10.82
N TRP A 530 -26.85 10.33 -9.96
CA TRP A 530 -27.77 11.41 -9.65
C TRP A 530 -27.39 12.64 -10.46
N ASP A 531 -28.39 13.43 -10.88
CA ASP A 531 -28.16 14.71 -11.56
C ASP A 531 -27.61 15.70 -10.52
N PRO A 532 -26.32 16.09 -10.56
CA PRO A 532 -25.84 17.12 -9.66
C PRO A 532 -26.57 18.44 -9.99
N PRO A 533 -26.89 19.28 -9.01
CA PRO A 533 -27.47 20.59 -9.30
C PRO A 533 -26.48 21.42 -10.15
N GLY A 534 -26.65 21.43 -11.48
CA GLY A 534 -25.78 22.14 -12.43
C GLY A 534 -26.02 21.77 -13.90
N PRO A 535 -25.51 22.57 -14.87
CA PRO A 535 -25.79 22.35 -16.29
C PRO A 535 -24.96 21.21 -16.90
N ALA A 536 -25.64 20.07 -17.13
CA ALA A 536 -25.49 19.07 -18.19
C ALA A 536 -24.10 18.87 -18.85
N PHE A 537 -23.31 17.97 -18.28
CA PHE A 537 -22.49 17.02 -19.05
C PHE A 537 -22.74 15.63 -18.47
N VAL A 538 -23.38 14.75 -19.25
CA VAL A 538 -23.73 13.38 -18.86
C VAL A 538 -22.69 12.45 -19.45
N ASP A 539 -21.57 12.29 -18.75
CA ASP A 539 -20.70 11.13 -18.92
C ASP A 539 -21.15 10.08 -17.90
N TRP A 540 -21.21 8.79 -18.28
CA TRP A 540 -21.78 7.69 -17.47
C TRP A 540 -20.85 7.27 -16.31
N VAL A 541 -20.33 8.24 -15.55
CA VAL A 541 -19.51 7.97 -14.37
C VAL A 541 -20.44 7.77 -13.17
N PRO A 542 -20.53 6.56 -12.59
CA PRO A 542 -21.44 6.30 -11.47
C PRO A 542 -21.02 7.16 -10.26
N SER A 543 -21.93 8.00 -9.82
CA SER A 543 -21.78 8.87 -8.65
C SER A 543 -22.03 8.15 -7.31
N THR A 544 -22.70 7.00 -7.38
CA THR A 544 -22.90 6.05 -6.27
C THR A 544 -22.58 4.66 -6.80
N PHE A 545 -21.70 3.95 -6.10
CA PHE A 545 -21.30 2.58 -6.40
C PHE A 545 -21.42 1.75 -5.13
N ALA A 546 -22.03 0.57 -5.21
CA ALA A 546 -22.10 -0.35 -4.09
C ALA A 546 -22.03 -1.81 -4.55
N LEU A 547 -21.33 -2.63 -3.77
CA LEU A 547 -21.34 -4.08 -3.88
C LEU A 547 -22.38 -4.62 -2.91
N CYS A 548 -23.37 -5.35 -3.43
CA CYS A 548 -24.51 -5.84 -2.68
C CYS A 548 -24.44 -7.37 -2.61
N PRO A 549 -23.89 -7.93 -1.51
CA PRO A 549 -23.62 -9.35 -1.39
C PRO A 549 -24.90 -10.16 -1.19
N ASP A 550 -24.86 -11.42 -1.61
CA ASP A 550 -25.79 -12.45 -1.18
C ASP A 550 -25.48 -12.84 0.28
N VAL A 551 -26.18 -12.21 1.23
CA VAL A 551 -25.96 -12.45 2.67
C VAL A 551 -26.42 -13.86 3.05
N VAL A 552 -27.44 -14.41 2.38
CA VAL A 552 -27.98 -15.74 2.63
C VAL A 552 -27.89 -16.56 1.34
N PRO A 553 -26.77 -17.28 1.14
CA PRO A 553 -26.46 -17.92 -0.14
C PRO A 553 -27.66 -18.66 -0.77
N ASN A 554 -28.03 -18.27 -1.98
CA ASN A 554 -29.08 -18.87 -2.82
C ASN A 554 -30.53 -18.65 -2.35
N ASP A 555 -30.82 -17.61 -1.57
CA ASP A 555 -32.21 -17.18 -1.32
C ASP A 555 -32.77 -16.30 -2.45
N GLY A 556 -31.89 -15.80 -3.33
CA GLY A 556 -32.25 -14.94 -4.46
C GLY A 556 -32.43 -13.47 -4.05
N LEU A 557 -31.98 -13.08 -2.86
CA LEU A 557 -32.02 -11.72 -2.32
C LEU A 557 -30.61 -11.14 -2.23
N LEU A 558 -30.36 -10.05 -2.96
CA LEU A 558 -29.14 -9.26 -2.83
C LEU A 558 -29.51 -7.93 -2.18
N SER A 559 -28.81 -7.53 -1.12
CA SER A 559 -29.16 -6.28 -0.40
C SER A 559 -27.94 -5.53 0.11
N CYS A 560 -28.06 -4.20 0.14
CA CYS A 560 -27.02 -3.29 0.61
C CYS A 560 -27.62 -1.93 0.99
N LEU A 561 -26.92 -1.20 1.86
CA LEU A 561 -27.24 0.20 2.15
C LEU A 561 -26.44 1.08 1.20
N LEU A 562 -27.15 1.91 0.45
CA LEU A 562 -26.61 2.89 -0.47
C LEU A 562 -26.47 4.25 0.22
N ASP A 563 -25.35 4.90 -0.01
CA ASP A 563 -25.13 6.30 0.35
C ASP A 563 -25.68 7.21 -0.74
N MET A 564 -26.69 8.00 -0.38
CA MET A 564 -27.27 9.01 -1.25
C MET A 564 -26.89 10.39 -0.75
N PRO A 565 -26.22 11.23 -1.57
CA PRO A 565 -25.89 12.59 -1.19
C PRO A 565 -27.15 13.39 -0.80
N SER A 566 -27.02 14.19 0.25
CA SER A 566 -28.10 15.09 0.69
C SER A 566 -28.49 16.04 -0.45
N GLY A 567 -29.79 16.19 -0.69
CA GLY A 567 -30.33 17.04 -1.77
C GLY A 567 -30.45 16.37 -3.14
N THR A 568 -30.16 15.06 -3.25
CA THR A 568 -30.43 14.28 -4.46
C THR A 568 -31.90 14.36 -4.84
N LYS A 569 -32.23 14.96 -5.98
CA LYS A 569 -33.63 15.11 -6.44
C LYS A 569 -34.10 13.92 -7.25
N ASN A 570 -33.22 13.37 -8.07
CA ASN A 570 -33.48 12.21 -8.92
C ASN A 570 -32.19 11.41 -9.09
N PHE A 571 -32.32 10.14 -9.46
CA PHE A 571 -31.18 9.35 -9.92
C PHE A 571 -31.62 8.26 -10.90
N GLU A 572 -30.70 7.86 -11.75
CA GLU A 572 -30.79 6.73 -12.65
C GLU A 572 -29.82 5.64 -12.19
N PHE A 573 -30.23 4.39 -12.19
CA PHE A 573 -29.41 3.29 -11.71
C PHE A 573 -29.46 2.07 -12.62
N GLN A 574 -28.40 1.27 -12.53
CA GLN A 574 -28.25 -0.04 -13.14
C GLN A 574 -27.80 -1.04 -12.06
N VAL A 575 -28.11 -2.31 -12.31
CA VAL A 575 -27.71 -3.41 -11.44
C VAL A 575 -27.07 -4.47 -12.31
N HIS A 576 -25.78 -4.70 -12.10
CA HIS A 576 -25.03 -5.79 -12.70
C HIS A 576 -25.13 -7.02 -11.78
N LEU A 577 -25.54 -8.14 -12.36
CA LEU A 577 -25.83 -9.37 -11.64
C LEU A 577 -24.60 -10.29 -11.62
N PRO A 578 -24.47 -11.19 -10.63
CA PRO A 578 -23.29 -12.05 -10.48
C PRO A 578 -22.95 -12.92 -11.70
N ASP A 579 -23.92 -13.22 -12.55
CA ASP A 579 -23.74 -14.01 -13.78
C ASP A 579 -23.32 -13.18 -15.00
N GLY A 580 -23.05 -11.88 -14.80
CA GLY A 580 -22.66 -10.94 -15.84
C GLY A 580 -23.85 -10.28 -16.56
N SER A 581 -25.08 -10.68 -16.26
CA SER A 581 -26.29 -10.07 -16.83
C SER A 581 -26.66 -8.76 -16.14
N TRP A 582 -27.63 -8.03 -16.69
CA TRP A 582 -28.15 -6.79 -16.10
C TRP A 582 -29.62 -7.00 -15.70
N TRP A 583 -30.03 -6.53 -14.52
CA TRP A 583 -31.44 -6.62 -14.09
C TRP A 583 -32.42 -6.05 -15.13
N GLY A 584 -31.99 -4.98 -15.80
CA GLY A 584 -32.73 -4.28 -16.83
C GLY A 584 -32.81 -4.99 -18.17
N ASP A 585 -32.04 -6.05 -18.42
CA ASP A 585 -31.94 -6.72 -19.71
C ASP A 585 -33.21 -7.50 -20.03
N MET A 586 -33.94 -7.03 -21.04
CA MET A 586 -35.19 -7.63 -21.52
C MET A 586 -34.99 -8.38 -22.83
N SER A 587 -33.76 -8.53 -23.31
CA SER A 587 -33.46 -9.18 -24.58
C SER A 587 -33.89 -10.66 -24.58
N TYR A 588 -33.97 -11.24 -25.78
CA TYR A 588 -34.25 -12.67 -25.97
C TYR A 588 -32.97 -13.52 -26.04
N ASP A 589 -31.82 -12.93 -25.73
CA ASP A 589 -30.58 -13.70 -25.66
C ASP A 589 -30.61 -14.66 -24.45
N PRO A 590 -29.64 -15.60 -24.35
CA PRO A 590 -29.60 -16.57 -23.24
C PRO A 590 -29.45 -15.95 -21.85
N GLN A 591 -28.95 -14.72 -21.75
CA GLN A 591 -28.68 -13.97 -20.52
C GLN A 591 -29.79 -12.96 -20.19
N GLY A 592 -30.62 -12.57 -21.17
CA GLY A 592 -31.69 -11.60 -21.04
C GLY A 592 -33.01 -12.19 -20.51
N GLY A 593 -33.85 -11.32 -19.95
CA GLY A 593 -35.10 -11.72 -19.29
C GLY A 593 -36.28 -12.03 -20.22
N LYS A 594 -36.05 -12.21 -21.53
CA LYS A 594 -37.05 -12.65 -22.54
C LYS A 594 -38.32 -11.82 -22.56
N GLY A 595 -38.15 -10.50 -22.65
CA GLY A 595 -39.24 -9.52 -22.64
C GLY A 595 -39.73 -9.12 -21.25
N LYS A 596 -39.02 -9.50 -20.17
CA LYS A 596 -39.21 -9.04 -18.80
C LYS A 596 -37.85 -8.73 -18.16
N THR A 597 -37.83 -7.97 -17.06
CA THR A 597 -36.61 -7.81 -16.27
C THR A 597 -36.25 -9.10 -15.54
N ILE A 598 -34.96 -9.30 -15.28
CA ILE A 598 -34.45 -10.46 -14.54
C ILE A 598 -34.64 -10.18 -13.05
N GLY A 599 -35.81 -10.50 -12.49
CA GLY A 599 -36.13 -10.20 -11.09
C GLY A 599 -36.70 -8.81 -10.86
N THR A 600 -36.77 -8.41 -9.59
CA THR A 600 -37.39 -7.17 -9.11
C THR A 600 -36.45 -6.41 -8.18
N VAL A 601 -36.31 -5.10 -8.40
CA VAL A 601 -35.62 -4.20 -7.48
C VAL A 601 -36.63 -3.51 -6.57
N LYS A 602 -36.28 -3.37 -5.29
CA LYS A 602 -36.98 -2.58 -4.29
C LYS A 602 -35.99 -1.62 -3.63
N LEU A 603 -36.41 -0.37 -3.51
CA LEU A 603 -35.67 0.70 -2.86
C LEU A 603 -36.49 1.18 -1.66
N THR A 604 -35.87 1.25 -0.48
CA THR A 604 -36.54 1.68 0.76
C THR A 604 -35.69 2.73 1.48
N ASN A 605 -36.28 3.83 1.95
CA ASN A 605 -35.64 4.79 2.85
C ASN A 605 -36.40 4.87 4.18
N ALA A 606 -36.02 5.84 5.03
CA ALA A 606 -36.67 6.08 6.32
C ALA A 606 -38.18 6.37 6.21
N GLN A 607 -38.63 6.87 5.05
CA GLN A 607 -40.01 7.24 4.74
C GLN A 607 -40.79 6.11 4.05
N GLY A 608 -40.14 4.99 3.70
CA GLY A 608 -40.75 3.81 3.09
C GLY A 608 -40.22 3.51 1.69
N ASN A 609 -41.05 2.87 0.86
CA ASN A 609 -40.64 2.46 -0.48
C ASN A 609 -40.45 3.67 -1.40
N ILE A 610 -39.32 3.74 -2.10
CA ILE A 610 -39.02 4.74 -3.11
C ILE A 610 -39.52 4.23 -4.47
N PRO A 611 -40.47 4.92 -5.12
CA PRO A 611 -40.92 4.52 -6.45
C PRO A 611 -39.86 4.86 -7.51
N TYR A 612 -39.69 3.95 -8.48
CA TYR A 612 -38.91 4.18 -9.69
C TYR A 612 -39.71 3.79 -10.93
N VAL A 613 -39.30 4.30 -12.09
CA VAL A 613 -39.81 3.90 -13.41
C VAL A 613 -38.67 3.33 -14.25
N GLN A 614 -38.96 2.34 -15.09
CA GLN A 614 -37.98 1.81 -16.02
C GLN A 614 -37.88 2.73 -17.24
N LYS A 615 -36.66 3.14 -17.62
CA LYS A 615 -36.37 3.90 -18.83
C LYS A 615 -35.53 3.06 -19.78
N SER A 616 -35.82 3.12 -21.07
CA SER A 616 -34.94 2.51 -22.08
C SER A 616 -33.60 3.25 -22.11
N ASN A 617 -32.51 2.49 -22.27
CA ASN A 617 -31.16 3.06 -22.43
C ASN A 617 -30.94 3.83 -23.75
N GLY A 618 -31.98 3.98 -24.59
CA GLY A 618 -32.00 4.83 -25.78
C GLY A 618 -31.27 4.26 -27.00
N THR A 619 -30.03 3.80 -26.82
CA THR A 619 -29.18 3.22 -27.89
C THR A 619 -28.23 2.19 -27.28
N GLY A 620 -28.27 0.93 -27.75
CA GLY A 620 -27.42 -0.16 -27.22
C GLY A 620 -28.16 -1.49 -27.07
N PRO A 621 -27.61 -2.47 -26.34
CA PRO A 621 -28.29 -3.72 -25.99
C PRO A 621 -29.65 -3.42 -25.31
N TYR A 622 -30.63 -4.31 -25.48
CA TYR A 622 -32.02 -4.11 -25.03
C TYR A 622 -32.17 -4.23 -23.50
N TYR A 623 -31.63 -3.28 -22.75
CA TYR A 623 -31.85 -3.17 -21.31
C TYR A 623 -32.47 -1.83 -20.87
N THR A 624 -33.09 -1.85 -19.69
CA THR A 624 -33.77 -0.72 -19.05
C THR A 624 -33.04 -0.29 -17.78
N ASN A 625 -32.93 1.02 -17.56
CA ASN A 625 -32.39 1.59 -16.34
C ASN A 625 -33.53 1.91 -15.38
N GLY A 626 -33.27 1.87 -14.07
CA GLY A 626 -34.22 2.34 -13.07
C GLY A 626 -34.08 3.85 -12.88
N TYR A 627 -35.15 4.60 -12.98
CA TYR A 627 -35.15 6.06 -12.77
C TYR A 627 -36.05 6.44 -11.58
N VAL A 628 -35.46 7.06 -10.57
CA VAL A 628 -36.14 7.60 -9.41
C VAL A 628 -36.33 9.10 -9.60
N ALA A 629 -37.59 9.54 -9.69
CA ALA A 629 -37.92 10.94 -9.97
C ALA A 629 -37.86 11.86 -8.74
N LEU A 630 -37.99 11.29 -7.54
CA LEU A 630 -37.98 11.97 -6.24
C LEU A 630 -37.38 11.02 -5.20
N VAL A 631 -36.20 11.36 -4.70
CA VAL A 631 -35.66 10.74 -3.47
C VAL A 631 -36.07 11.67 -2.31
N PRO A 632 -36.98 11.25 -1.42
CA PRO A 632 -37.37 12.06 -0.26
C PRO A 632 -36.23 12.23 0.75
#